data_AF-A0AAU8VJB9-F1
#
_entry.id   AF-A0AAU8VJB9-F1
#
_cell.length_a   1.000
_cell.length_b   1.000
_cell.length_c   1.000
_cell.angle_alpha   90.00
_cell.angle_beta   90.00
_cell.angle_gamma   90.00
#
_symmetry.space_group_name_H-M   'P 1'
#
loop_
_entity.id
_entity.type
_entity.pdbx_description
1 polymer ?
#
loop_
_entity_poly.entity_id
_entity_poly.type
_entity_poly.pdbx_seq_one_letter_code
_entity_poly.pdbx_strand_id
1 'polypeptide(L)'
;MGSVSCVGAKSHADCAQYHCGKDSGEPETRKGVRFERTVHVSAEKLGISGALDLVEVDTKTGRLKPVEYKRGKPKPEPMDEIQLCAQGLCLEEMTGQTVSEGALWYMQTRHRVSVVFSDGLRAQTLATIAAVRELLNSGQTPPPDYGKCCKACSLVEICQPELLAKRDGSVGYVEALFIV
;
A
#
# COMPACT_ATOMS: atom_id res chain seq x y z
N MET A 1 -10.54 27.62 4.26
CA MET A 1 -9.08 27.33 4.28
C MET A 1 -8.83 26.33 5.39
N GLY A 2 -9.12 25.05 5.14
CA GLY A 2 -8.86 23.97 6.08
C GLY A 2 -7.52 23.32 5.75
N SER A 3 -6.76 22.95 6.77
CA SER A 3 -5.78 21.89 6.64
C SER A 3 -6.49 20.64 6.09
N VAL A 4 -5.84 19.84 5.24
CA VAL A 4 -6.40 18.53 4.82
C VAL A 4 -6.61 17.61 6.03
N SER A 5 -6.10 17.98 7.20
CA SER A 5 -6.47 17.39 8.49
C SER A 5 -8.00 17.35 8.74
N CYS A 6 -8.81 18.18 8.06
CA CYS A 6 -10.25 18.27 8.32
C CYS A 6 -11.17 18.32 7.08
N VAL A 7 -10.69 17.99 5.87
CA VAL A 7 -11.56 18.00 4.68
C VAL A 7 -12.39 16.71 4.65
N GLY A 8 -13.48 16.67 5.44
CA GLY A 8 -14.42 15.54 5.48
C GLY A 8 -15.24 15.32 6.76
N ALA A 9 -15.03 16.09 7.84
CA ALA A 9 -15.78 15.88 9.09
C ALA A 9 -17.25 16.33 8.96
N LYS A 10 -18.19 15.38 8.87
CA LYS A 10 -19.65 15.65 8.86
C LYS A 10 -20.23 15.95 10.25
N SER A 11 -19.43 15.97 11.32
CA SER A 11 -19.89 16.37 12.64
C SER A 11 -18.72 16.83 13.53
N HIS A 12 -18.98 17.77 14.44
CA HIS A 12 -18.00 18.28 15.41
C HIS A 12 -17.60 17.25 16.50
N ALA A 13 -18.24 16.08 16.54
CA ALA A 13 -18.08 15.09 17.62
C ALA A 13 -17.06 13.97 17.31
N ASP A 14 -16.71 13.74 16.03
CA ASP A 14 -15.80 12.66 15.64
C ASP A 14 -14.32 13.09 15.55
N CYS A 15 -14.03 14.37 15.80
CA CYS A 15 -12.69 14.95 15.73
C CYS A 15 -11.78 14.57 16.91
N ALA A 16 -12.30 13.88 17.93
CA ALA A 16 -11.60 13.67 19.19
C ALA A 16 -10.53 12.55 19.16
N GLN A 17 -10.33 11.85 18.04
CA GLN A 17 -9.45 10.68 17.99
C GLN A 17 -8.29 10.73 16.98
N TYR A 18 -8.18 11.79 16.17
CA TYR A 18 -7.16 11.91 15.11
C TYR A 18 -6.03 12.90 15.43
N HIS A 19 -5.58 12.92 16.69
CA HIS A 19 -4.38 13.65 17.10
C HIS A 19 -3.40 12.78 17.87
N CYS A 20 -2.25 12.52 17.22
CA CYS A 20 -0.88 12.71 17.73
C CYS A 20 0.05 11.54 17.38
N GLY A 21 1.08 11.83 16.59
CA GLY A 21 2.16 10.92 16.26
C GLY A 21 3.41 11.65 15.74
N LYS A 22 4.01 12.47 16.61
CA LYS A 22 5.42 12.96 16.63
C LYS A 22 6.26 12.82 15.36
N ASP A 23 6.21 13.86 14.54
CA ASP A 23 7.31 14.57 13.84
C ASP A 23 6.67 15.44 12.74
N SER A 24 5.71 16.28 13.15
CA SER A 24 5.06 17.22 12.25
C SER A 24 6.01 18.37 11.97
N GLY A 25 6.90 18.20 11.00
CA GLY A 25 7.51 19.35 10.34
C GLY A 25 6.38 20.26 9.85
N GLU A 26 6.49 21.57 10.10
CA GLU A 26 5.47 22.53 9.71
C GLU A 26 5.10 22.37 8.23
N PRO A 27 3.84 22.57 7.82
CA PRO A 27 3.43 22.50 6.43
C PRO A 27 4.24 23.51 5.60
N GLU A 28 5.29 23.04 4.95
CA GLU A 28 6.09 23.89 4.08
C GLU A 28 5.25 24.24 2.85
N THR A 29 5.22 25.51 2.48
CA THR A 29 4.66 25.95 1.20
C THR A 29 5.80 26.47 0.35
N ARG A 30 6.10 25.79 -0.76
CA ARG A 30 7.14 26.23 -1.70
C ARG A 30 6.55 26.33 -3.09
N LYS A 31 6.78 27.47 -3.76
CA LYS A 31 6.38 27.70 -5.16
C LYS A 31 4.89 27.40 -5.46
N GLY A 32 3.99 27.63 -4.50
CA GLY A 32 2.56 27.40 -4.65
C GLY A 32 2.11 25.94 -4.43
N VAL A 33 2.96 25.08 -3.89
CA VAL A 33 2.60 23.73 -3.43
C VAL A 33 2.77 23.66 -1.92
N ARG A 34 1.73 23.21 -1.22
CA ARG A 34 1.76 22.89 0.20
C ARG A 34 2.09 21.40 0.38
N PHE A 35 2.97 21.11 1.32
CA PHE A 35 3.43 19.75 1.60
C PHE A 35 2.85 19.27 2.93
N GLU A 36 2.18 18.13 2.92
CA GLU A 36 1.58 17.52 4.10
C GLU A 36 2.18 16.14 4.33
N ARG A 37 2.77 15.92 5.50
CA ARG A 37 3.50 14.71 5.85
C ARG A 37 2.68 13.79 6.73
N THR A 38 2.92 12.49 6.63
CA THR A 38 2.30 11.46 7.49
C THR A 38 0.77 11.59 7.49
N VAL A 39 0.17 11.49 6.30
CA VAL A 39 -1.27 11.62 6.11
C VAL A 39 -1.92 10.25 6.25
N HIS A 40 -2.74 10.05 7.27
CA HIS A 40 -3.54 8.83 7.40
C HIS A 40 -4.72 8.86 6.44
N VAL A 41 -4.96 7.74 5.77
CA VAL A 41 -6.05 7.60 4.81
C VAL A 41 -6.84 6.32 5.02
N SER A 42 -8.12 6.38 4.68
CA SER A 42 -9.02 5.23 4.71
C SER A 42 -10.05 5.29 3.58
N ALA A 43 -10.29 4.14 2.96
CA ALA A 43 -11.38 3.90 2.03
C ALA A 43 -12.20 2.73 2.56
N GLU A 44 -13.35 3.04 3.17
CA GLU A 44 -14.26 2.03 3.73
C GLU A 44 -14.89 1.19 2.63
N LYS A 45 -15.27 1.80 1.50
CA LYS A 45 -15.87 1.07 0.36
C LYS A 45 -14.88 0.08 -0.24
N LEU A 46 -13.61 0.46 -0.27
CA LEU A 46 -12.53 -0.41 -0.73
C LEU A 46 -11.99 -1.31 0.37
N GLY A 47 -12.39 -1.10 1.64
CA GLY A 47 -11.94 -1.82 2.83
C GLY A 47 -10.42 -1.80 3.03
N ILE A 48 -9.77 -0.67 2.77
CA ILE A 48 -8.34 -0.47 2.96
C ILE A 48 -8.05 0.83 3.73
N SER A 49 -6.96 0.84 4.48
CA SER A 49 -6.46 2.02 5.21
C SER A 49 -4.94 2.03 5.18
N GLY A 50 -4.34 3.20 5.33
CA GLY A 50 -2.89 3.33 5.34
C GLY A 50 -2.41 4.71 5.80
N ALA A 51 -1.11 4.92 5.66
CA ALA A 51 -0.47 6.21 5.83
C ALA A 51 0.32 6.55 4.56
N LEU A 52 0.27 7.80 4.15
CA LEU A 52 1.08 8.36 3.08
C LEU A 52 2.25 9.12 3.69
N ASP A 53 3.43 8.96 3.10
CA ASP A 53 4.60 9.73 3.53
C ASP A 53 4.42 11.23 3.31
N LEU A 54 3.88 11.60 2.14
CA LEU A 54 3.73 12.99 1.72
C LEU A 54 2.55 13.14 0.75
N VAL A 55 1.82 14.24 0.88
CA VAL A 55 0.83 14.72 -0.10
C VAL A 55 1.23 16.13 -0.53
N GLU A 56 1.38 16.31 -1.84
CA GLU A 56 1.52 17.62 -2.47
C GLU A 56 0.12 18.18 -2.76
N VAL A 57 -0.17 19.36 -2.23
CA VAL A 57 -1.43 20.08 -2.44
C VAL A 57 -1.14 21.34 -3.25
N ASP A 58 -1.67 21.42 -4.47
CA ASP A 58 -1.60 22.63 -5.28
C ASP A 58 -2.45 23.73 -4.62
N THR A 59 -1.83 24.84 -4.23
CA THR A 59 -2.53 25.93 -3.52
C THR A 59 -3.51 26.71 -4.41
N LYS A 60 -3.36 26.63 -5.74
CA LYS A 60 -4.25 27.31 -6.69
C LYS A 60 -5.43 26.44 -7.07
N THR A 61 -5.17 25.16 -7.34
CA THR A 61 -6.19 24.24 -7.87
C THR A 61 -6.79 23.33 -6.80
N GLY A 62 -6.14 23.18 -5.65
CA GLY A 62 -6.52 22.22 -4.62
C GLY A 62 -6.16 20.76 -4.95
N ARG A 63 -5.57 20.50 -6.12
CA ARG A 63 -5.25 19.15 -6.58
C ARG A 63 -4.28 18.46 -5.62
N LEU A 64 -4.62 17.22 -5.29
CA LEU A 64 -3.83 16.35 -4.43
C LEU A 64 -2.94 15.44 -5.28
N LYS A 65 -1.68 15.28 -4.87
CA LYS A 65 -0.73 14.35 -5.47
C LYS A 65 0.01 13.59 -4.36
N PRO A 66 -0.28 12.29 -4.16
CA PRO A 66 0.43 11.49 -3.19
C PRO A 66 1.88 11.26 -3.64
N VAL A 67 2.80 11.27 -2.69
CA VAL A 67 4.23 11.02 -2.90
C VAL A 67 4.72 10.00 -1.88
N GLU A 68 5.27 8.89 -2.38
CA GLU A 68 5.76 7.76 -1.59
C GLU A 68 7.28 7.65 -1.72
N TYR A 69 7.98 7.50 -0.60
CA TYR A 69 9.44 7.36 -0.58
C TYR A 69 9.85 5.90 -0.53
N LYS A 70 10.70 5.50 -1.48
CA LYS A 70 11.25 4.15 -1.56
C LYS A 70 12.75 4.19 -1.32
N ARG A 71 13.24 3.39 -0.38
CA ARG A 71 14.68 3.28 -0.10
C ARG A 71 15.44 2.60 -1.25
N GLY A 72 14.82 1.59 -1.88
CA GLY A 72 15.45 0.76 -2.91
C GLY A 72 15.46 1.35 -4.32
N LYS A 73 15.70 0.48 -5.30
CA LYS A 73 15.52 0.76 -6.73
C LYS A 73 14.11 0.36 -7.17
N PRO A 74 13.62 0.89 -8.31
CA PRO A 74 12.37 0.42 -8.91
C PRO A 74 12.37 -1.10 -9.10
N LYS A 75 11.23 -1.72 -8.80
CA LYS A 75 11.01 -3.15 -9.01
C LYS A 75 10.51 -3.40 -10.44
N PRO A 76 10.77 -4.59 -11.02
CA PRO A 76 10.22 -4.94 -12.34
C PRO A 76 8.69 -5.02 -12.34
N GLU A 77 8.11 -5.54 -11.25
CA GLU A 77 6.66 -5.66 -11.09
C GLU A 77 6.06 -4.36 -10.55
N PRO A 78 4.82 -4.00 -10.94
CA PRO A 78 4.21 -2.70 -10.64
C PRO A 78 3.68 -2.57 -9.21
N MET A 79 4.30 -3.26 -8.24
CA MET A 79 3.81 -3.32 -6.86
C MET A 79 3.85 -1.94 -6.17
N ASP A 80 4.88 -1.14 -6.45
CA ASP A 80 5.02 0.19 -5.86
C ASP A 80 4.00 1.16 -6.47
N GLU A 81 3.70 1.04 -7.77
CA GLU A 81 2.65 1.78 -8.48
C GLU A 81 1.24 1.40 -8.00
N ILE A 82 0.97 0.10 -7.78
CA ILE A 82 -0.30 -0.39 -7.22
C ILE A 82 -0.50 0.16 -5.80
N GLN A 83 0.55 0.11 -4.95
CA GLN A 83 0.48 0.68 -3.60
C GLN A 83 0.16 2.18 -3.64
N LEU A 84 0.86 2.94 -4.48
CA LEU A 84 0.66 4.38 -4.63
C LEU A 84 -0.73 4.71 -5.20
N CYS A 85 -1.22 3.90 -6.15
CA CYS A 85 -2.58 4.05 -6.68
C CYS A 85 -3.63 3.78 -5.60
N ALA A 86 -3.45 2.75 -4.77
CA ALA A 86 -4.34 2.46 -3.65
C ALA A 86 -4.43 3.63 -2.65
N GLN A 87 -3.29 4.23 -2.30
CA GLN A 87 -3.24 5.46 -1.49
C GLN A 87 -4.01 6.61 -2.16
N GLY A 88 -3.85 6.76 -3.49
CA GLY A 88 -4.61 7.71 -4.29
C GLY A 88 -6.12 7.50 -4.19
N LEU A 89 -6.60 6.27 -4.36
CA LEU A 89 -8.01 5.91 -4.23
C LEU A 89 -8.56 6.23 -2.83
N CYS A 90 -7.77 6.02 -1.77
CA CYS A 90 -8.17 6.42 -0.42
C CYS A 90 -8.34 7.94 -0.30
N LEU A 91 -7.42 8.72 -0.86
CA LEU A 91 -7.58 10.18 -0.91
C LEU A 91 -8.84 10.59 -1.67
N GLU A 92 -9.16 9.94 -2.79
CA GLU A 92 -10.38 10.21 -3.55
C GLU A 92 -11.63 9.98 -2.71
N GLU A 93 -11.70 8.85 -1.99
CA GLU A 93 -12.86 8.53 -1.15
C GLU A 93 -13.05 9.52 0.00
N MET A 94 -11.95 9.89 0.67
CA MET A 94 -12.01 10.82 1.81
C MET A 94 -12.35 12.26 1.39
N THR A 95 -11.84 12.70 0.24
CA THR A 95 -11.89 14.12 -0.15
C THR A 95 -12.96 14.41 -1.22
N GLY A 96 -13.48 13.37 -1.88
CA GLY A 96 -14.39 13.50 -3.02
C GLY A 96 -13.75 14.06 -4.29
N GLN A 97 -12.42 14.21 -4.33
CA GLN A 97 -11.68 14.77 -5.46
C GLN A 97 -10.94 13.67 -6.22
N THR A 98 -10.96 13.73 -7.56
CA THR A 98 -10.17 12.80 -8.38
C THR A 98 -8.68 13.08 -8.24
N VAL A 99 -7.90 12.03 -7.98
CA VAL A 99 -6.44 12.02 -7.96
C VAL A 99 -5.97 11.35 -9.24
N SER A 100 -5.41 12.13 -10.17
CA SER A 100 -5.03 11.63 -11.50
C SER A 100 -3.65 10.97 -11.55
N GLU A 101 -2.77 11.31 -10.61
CA GLU A 101 -1.38 10.85 -10.59
C GLU A 101 -0.77 10.99 -9.19
N GLY A 102 0.30 10.24 -8.94
CA GLY A 102 1.18 10.35 -7.78
C GLY A 102 2.65 10.40 -8.21
N ALA A 103 3.56 10.37 -7.23
CA ALA A 103 4.99 10.20 -7.51
C ALA A 103 5.67 9.21 -6.57
N LEU A 104 6.60 8.43 -7.12
CA LEU A 104 7.54 7.60 -6.37
C LEU A 104 8.88 8.32 -6.28
N TRP A 105 9.45 8.43 -5.08
CA TRP A 105 10.79 8.97 -4.86
C TRP A 105 11.75 7.87 -4.41
N TYR A 106 12.64 7.44 -5.30
CA TYR A 106 13.64 6.42 -5.00
C TYR A 106 14.91 7.06 -4.44
N MET A 107 15.23 6.83 -3.16
CA MET A 107 16.34 7.50 -2.47
C MET A 107 17.72 7.06 -2.98
N GLN A 108 17.91 5.77 -3.28
CA GLN A 108 19.19 5.24 -3.78
C GLN A 108 19.56 5.80 -5.15
N THR A 109 18.59 5.95 -6.04
CA THR A 109 18.79 6.53 -7.38
C THR A 109 18.56 8.04 -7.42
N ARG A 110 18.05 8.62 -6.33
CA ARG A 110 17.60 10.02 -6.22
C ARG A 110 16.67 10.43 -7.36
N HIS A 111 15.81 9.51 -7.79
CA HIS A 111 14.97 9.68 -8.96
C HIS A 111 13.50 9.77 -8.56
N ARG A 112 12.82 10.82 -9.05
CA ARG A 112 11.38 11.00 -8.95
C ARG A 112 10.72 10.42 -10.19
N VAL A 113 9.78 9.50 -10.01
CA VAL A 113 8.99 8.91 -11.09
C VAL A 113 7.55 9.36 -10.92
N SER A 114 6.98 10.02 -11.93
CA SER A 114 5.54 10.32 -11.95
C SER A 114 4.78 9.06 -12.33
N VAL A 115 3.70 8.76 -11.62
CA VAL A 115 2.85 7.59 -11.85
C VAL A 115 1.44 8.08 -12.16
N VAL A 116 1.01 7.92 -13.40
CA VAL A 116 -0.36 8.26 -13.81
C VAL A 116 -1.29 7.14 -13.39
N PHE A 117 -2.39 7.48 -12.71
CA PHE A 117 -3.40 6.51 -12.29
C PHE A 117 -4.38 6.24 -13.44
N SER A 118 -3.86 5.56 -14.47
CA SER A 118 -4.62 5.12 -15.63
C SER A 118 -5.71 4.13 -15.24
N ASP A 119 -6.72 3.96 -16.11
CA ASP A 119 -7.79 2.98 -15.88
C ASP A 119 -7.24 1.56 -15.73
N GLY A 120 -6.16 1.22 -16.45
CA GLY A 120 -5.47 -0.05 -16.32
C GLY A 120 -4.83 -0.25 -14.94
N LEU A 121 -4.10 0.75 -14.43
CA LEU A 121 -3.49 0.68 -13.10
C LEU A 121 -4.56 0.65 -12.00
N ARG A 122 -5.64 1.41 -12.16
CA ARG A 122 -6.79 1.40 -11.24
C ARG A 122 -7.46 0.03 -11.22
N ALA A 123 -7.74 -0.55 -12.38
CA ALA A 123 -8.33 -1.88 -12.49
C ALA A 123 -7.44 -2.95 -11.85
N GLN A 124 -6.12 -2.90 -12.10
CA GLN A 124 -5.16 -3.81 -11.47
C GLN A 124 -5.14 -3.65 -9.96
N THR A 125 -5.13 -2.40 -9.46
CA THR A 125 -5.14 -2.10 -8.02
C THR A 125 -6.40 -2.62 -7.34
N LEU A 126 -7.58 -2.39 -7.94
CA LEU A 126 -8.85 -2.90 -7.43
C LEU A 126 -8.91 -4.43 -7.43
N ALA A 127 -8.40 -5.07 -8.49
CA ALA A 127 -8.29 -6.52 -8.57
C ALA A 127 -7.35 -7.08 -7.48
N THR A 128 -6.21 -6.42 -7.22
CA THR A 128 -5.31 -6.80 -6.13
C THR A 128 -5.98 -6.67 -4.76
N ILE A 129 -6.70 -5.57 -4.50
CA ILE A 129 -7.46 -5.38 -3.25
C ILE A 129 -8.48 -6.52 -3.07
N ALA A 130 -9.23 -6.85 -4.12
CA ALA A 130 -10.21 -7.94 -4.09
C ALA A 130 -9.54 -9.29 -3.80
N ALA A 131 -8.44 -9.61 -4.50
CA ALA A 131 -7.72 -10.87 -4.31
C ALA A 131 -7.12 -11.01 -2.90
N VAL A 132 -6.56 -9.95 -2.34
CA VAL A 132 -6.04 -9.96 -0.96
C VAL A 132 -7.18 -10.15 0.04
N ARG A 133 -8.34 -9.52 -0.17
CA ARG A 133 -9.51 -9.72 0.68
C ARG A 133 -10.04 -11.15 0.61
N GLU A 134 -10.15 -11.72 -0.59
CA GLU A 134 -10.54 -13.12 -0.79
C GLU A 134 -9.60 -14.05 -0.02
N LEU A 135 -8.30 -13.83 -0.14
CA LEU A 135 -7.27 -14.59 0.57
C LEU A 135 -7.46 -14.54 2.10
N LEU A 136 -7.63 -13.35 2.66
CA LEU A 136 -7.85 -13.16 4.09
C LEU A 136 -9.16 -13.82 4.57
N ASN A 137 -10.24 -13.67 3.80
CA ASN A 137 -11.56 -14.23 4.14
C ASN A 137 -11.58 -15.77 4.06
N SER A 138 -10.81 -16.35 3.13
CA SER A 138 -10.74 -17.80 2.99
C SER A 138 -10.14 -18.50 4.21
N GLY A 139 -9.31 -17.79 5.00
CA GLY A 139 -8.51 -18.36 6.08
C GLY A 139 -7.49 -19.40 5.62
N GLN A 140 -7.30 -19.57 4.30
CA GLN A 140 -6.39 -20.54 3.71
C GLN A 140 -5.11 -19.86 3.29
N THR A 141 -4.01 -20.17 3.99
CA THR A 141 -2.68 -19.71 3.59
C THR A 141 -2.27 -20.45 2.32
N PRO A 142 -1.88 -19.74 1.24
CA PRO A 142 -1.47 -20.37 0.00
C PRO A 142 -0.16 -21.15 0.21
N PRO A 143 0.08 -22.24 -0.55
CA PRO A 143 1.34 -22.95 -0.48
C PRO A 143 2.50 -22.01 -0.88
N PRO A 144 3.67 -22.16 -0.26
CA PRO A 144 4.80 -21.29 -0.56
C PRO A 144 5.33 -21.54 -1.97
N ASP A 145 5.59 -20.45 -2.69
CA ASP A 145 6.38 -20.47 -3.92
C ASP A 145 7.86 -20.21 -3.58
N TYR A 146 8.66 -21.29 -3.52
CA TYR A 146 10.04 -21.19 -3.06
C TYR A 146 10.92 -20.50 -4.10
N GLY A 147 11.35 -19.27 -3.79
CA GLY A 147 12.17 -18.45 -4.67
C GLY A 147 13.29 -17.70 -3.95
N LYS A 148 13.99 -16.83 -4.70
CA LYS A 148 15.06 -15.98 -4.15
C LYS A 148 14.58 -15.06 -3.03
N CYS A 149 13.32 -14.63 -3.07
CA CYS A 149 12.69 -13.81 -2.04
C CYS A 149 12.61 -14.51 -0.67
N CYS A 150 12.47 -15.84 -0.64
CA CYS A 150 12.39 -16.61 0.61
C CYS A 150 13.67 -16.51 1.44
N LYS A 151 14.84 -16.39 0.80
CA LYS A 151 16.14 -16.27 1.50
C LYS A 151 16.29 -14.98 2.32
N ALA A 152 15.52 -13.95 1.98
CA ALA A 152 15.49 -12.67 2.70
C ALA A 152 14.16 -12.47 3.46
N CYS A 153 13.28 -13.48 3.47
CA CYS A 153 11.97 -13.39 4.11
C CYS A 153 12.11 -13.57 5.63
N SER A 154 11.60 -12.61 6.40
CA SER A 154 11.57 -12.70 7.86
C SER A 154 10.72 -13.85 8.39
N LEU A 155 9.83 -14.41 7.56
CA LEU A 155 8.94 -15.51 7.92
C LEU A 155 9.46 -16.88 7.44
N VAL A 156 10.68 -16.97 6.89
CA VAL A 156 11.20 -18.22 6.30
C VAL A 156 11.19 -19.39 7.28
N GLU A 157 11.52 -19.14 8.55
CA GLU A 157 11.55 -20.17 9.60
C GLU A 157 10.16 -20.66 10.01
N ILE A 158 9.13 -19.84 9.83
CA ILE A 158 7.74 -20.21 10.12
C ILE A 158 7.10 -20.87 8.90
N CYS A 159 7.36 -20.31 7.73
CA CYS A 159 6.84 -20.78 6.45
C CYS A 159 7.47 -22.12 6.04
N GLN A 160 8.74 -22.38 6.38
CA GLN A 160 9.49 -23.58 6.02
C GLN A 160 9.29 -23.99 4.54
N PRO A 161 9.51 -23.06 3.58
CA PRO A 161 9.09 -23.26 2.19
C PRO A 161 9.83 -24.41 1.52
N GLU A 162 11.07 -24.69 1.91
CA GLU A 162 11.84 -25.81 1.35
C GLU A 162 11.27 -27.18 1.74
N LEU A 163 10.70 -27.30 2.95
CA LEU A 163 10.04 -28.53 3.40
C LEU A 163 8.67 -28.70 2.74
N LEU A 164 7.89 -27.62 2.64
CA LEU A 164 6.55 -27.64 2.06
C LEU A 164 6.54 -27.74 0.52
N ALA A 165 7.57 -27.21 -0.15
CA ALA A 165 7.68 -27.30 -1.61
C ALA A 165 8.16 -28.68 -2.09
N LYS A 166 8.83 -29.45 -1.23
CA LYS A 166 9.22 -30.83 -1.54
C LYS A 166 8.02 -31.74 -1.37
N ARG A 167 7.73 -32.56 -2.38
CA ARG A 167 6.69 -33.59 -2.29
C ARG A 167 7.05 -34.53 -1.14
N ASP A 168 6.14 -34.70 -0.19
CA ASP A 168 6.35 -35.60 0.94
C ASP A 168 6.41 -37.05 0.45
N GLY A 169 7.64 -37.57 0.31
CA GLY A 169 7.89 -38.97 -0.07
C GLY A 169 7.61 -39.97 1.06
N SER A 170 7.33 -39.49 2.28
CA SER A 170 7.05 -40.36 3.41
C SER A 170 5.69 -41.05 3.29
N VAL A 171 4.73 -40.47 2.56
CA VAL A 171 3.43 -41.09 2.27
C VAL A 171 3.60 -42.46 1.61
N GLY A 172 4.46 -42.57 0.60
CA GLY A 172 4.74 -43.85 -0.05
C GLY A 172 5.48 -44.84 0.85
N TYR A 173 6.31 -44.34 1.78
CA TYR A 173 7.00 -45.16 2.77
C TYR A 173 6.03 -45.71 3.82
N VAL A 174 5.10 -44.88 4.29
CA VAL A 174 4.05 -45.25 5.25
C VAL A 174 3.08 -46.26 4.63
N GLU A 175 2.65 -46.04 3.38
CA GLU A 175 1.83 -47.03 2.67
C GLU A 175 2.56 -48.37 2.54
N ALA A 176 3.85 -48.37 2.19
CA ALA A 176 4.65 -49.59 2.10
C ALA A 176 4.86 -50.31 3.45
N LEU A 177 4.84 -49.58 4.56
CA LEU A 177 5.01 -50.13 5.91
C LEU A 177 3.75 -50.82 6.46
N PHE A 178 2.56 -50.46 5.95
CA PHE A 178 1.26 -50.97 6.42
C PHE A 178 0.54 -51.88 5.42
N ILE A 179 1.20 -52.30 4.33
CA ILE A 179 0.73 -53.44 3.52
C ILE A 179 1.01 -54.72 4.32
N VAL A 180 -0.04 -55.25 4.96
CA VAL A 180 -0.12 -56.62 5.49
C VAL A 180 -0.96 -57.45 4.53
#